data_AF-A0A9D8BQY3-F1
#
_entry.id   AF-A0A9D8BQY3-F1
#
_cell.length_a   1.000
_cell.length_b   1.000
_cell.length_c   1.000
_cell.angle_alpha   90.00
_cell.angle_beta   90.00
_cell.angle_gamma   90.00
#
_symmetry.space_group_name_H-M   'P 1'
#
loop_
_entity.id
_entity.type
_entity.pdbx_description
1 polymer ?
#
loop_
_entity_poly.entity_id
_entity_poly.type
_entity_poly.pdbx_seq_one_letter_code
_entity_poly.pdbx_strand_id
1 'polypeptide(L)'
;RLPPGRIENSQTLGNHFFGLNVDDALWTGVEFRPGRYRLSFEVAGVPAEGEWPILTVHLDGVLKCEQPVKARFPTYTAITIEIESDRDECKRLVVGFANDFYAVVAGRSVNRNLYLRRVIIERLP
;
A
#
# COMPACT_ATOMS: atom_id res chain seq x y z
N ARG A 1 -0.24 24.16 -12.46
CA ARG A 1 -0.98 24.36 -11.19
C ARG A 1 -1.72 23.06 -10.90
N LEU A 2 -1.47 22.39 -9.77
CA LEU A 2 -2.19 21.18 -9.37
C LEU A 2 -3.61 21.58 -8.89
N PRO A 3 -4.66 20.79 -9.19
CA PRO A 3 -6.01 21.05 -8.68
C PRO A 3 -6.07 20.96 -7.15
N PRO A 4 -7.02 21.66 -6.49
CA PRO A 4 -7.17 21.61 -5.04
C PRO A 4 -7.50 20.18 -4.57
N GLY A 5 -6.81 19.70 -3.53
CA GLY A 5 -7.08 18.42 -2.86
C GLY A 5 -6.19 17.23 -3.25
N ARG A 6 -5.14 17.43 -4.05
CA ARG A 6 -4.20 16.37 -4.44
C ARG A 6 -3.01 16.29 -3.49
N ILE A 7 -2.87 15.18 -2.77
CA ILE A 7 -1.64 14.83 -2.05
C ILE A 7 -0.83 13.92 -2.98
N GLU A 8 0.37 14.36 -3.36
CA GLU A 8 1.34 13.52 -4.07
C GLU A 8 2.48 13.18 -3.11
N ASN A 9 2.66 11.88 -2.86
CA ASN A 9 3.84 11.39 -2.16
C ASN A 9 4.59 10.41 -3.06
N SER A 10 5.75 10.83 -3.55
CA SER A 10 6.68 10.00 -4.32
C SER A 10 7.91 9.70 -3.46
N GLN A 11 7.89 8.58 -2.74
CA GLN A 11 9.09 8.05 -2.09
C GLN A 11 9.55 6.80 -2.82
N THR A 12 10.79 6.85 -3.31
CA THR A 12 11.52 5.69 -3.79
C THR A 12 12.05 4.99 -2.55
N LEU A 13 11.42 3.89 -2.12
CA LEU A 13 11.84 3.09 -0.97
C LEU A 13 13.12 2.31 -1.29
N GLY A 14 14.22 3.05 -1.38
CA GLY A 14 15.59 2.55 -1.47
C GLY A 14 16.42 3.31 -0.45
N ASN A 15 16.73 2.63 0.65
CA ASN A 15 17.78 3.00 1.61
C ASN A 15 17.61 4.28 2.46
N HIS A 16 16.39 4.62 2.91
CA HIS A 16 16.25 5.44 4.12
C HIS A 16 15.38 4.75 5.18
N PHE A 17 16.01 4.65 6.35
CA PHE A 17 15.64 3.95 7.56
C PHE A 17 14.61 4.80 8.32
N PHE A 18 13.37 4.33 8.45
CA PHE A 18 12.62 4.63 9.68
C PHE A 18 13.00 3.52 10.65
N GLY A 19 13.74 3.85 11.70
CA GLY A 19 13.93 2.95 12.83
C GLY A 19 12.61 2.81 13.58
N LEU A 20 11.77 1.89 13.13
CA LEU A 20 10.75 1.24 13.95
C LEU A 20 10.83 -0.24 13.61
N ASN A 21 11.63 -0.95 14.38
CA ASN A 21 11.69 -2.40 14.37
C ASN A 21 10.35 -2.91 14.94
N VAL A 22 9.45 -3.41 14.09
CA VAL A 22 8.30 -4.21 14.52
C VAL A 22 8.05 -5.23 13.43
N ASP A 23 8.22 -6.50 13.75
CA ASP A 23 8.42 -7.62 12.82
C ASP A 23 7.34 -7.89 11.76
N ASP A 24 6.19 -7.17 11.65
CA ASP A 24 5.06 -7.71 10.86
C ASP A 24 4.22 -6.78 9.98
N ALA A 25 4.32 -5.43 9.99
CA ALA A 25 3.53 -4.61 9.03
C ALA A 25 3.89 -3.11 8.95
N LEU A 26 3.69 -2.51 7.77
CA LEU A 26 3.72 -1.05 7.53
C LEU A 26 2.29 -0.50 7.46
N TRP A 27 1.97 0.53 8.25
CA TRP A 27 0.67 1.21 8.28
C TRP A 27 0.87 2.73 8.15
N THR A 28 0.51 3.35 7.02
CA THR A 28 0.37 4.82 6.92
C THR A 28 -1.12 5.16 7.03
N GLY A 29 -1.48 5.97 8.03
CA GLY A 29 -2.85 6.43 8.25
C GLY A 29 -3.13 7.79 7.60
N VAL A 30 -4.17 7.88 6.78
CA VAL A 30 -4.71 9.16 6.28
C VAL A 30 -6.18 9.26 6.67
N GLU A 31 -6.61 10.41 7.20
CA GLU A 31 -8.02 10.64 7.55
C GLU A 31 -8.81 11.19 6.36
N PHE A 32 -9.90 10.51 5.99
CA PHE A 32 -10.79 10.86 4.90
C PHE A 32 -12.11 11.38 5.43
N ARG A 33 -12.52 12.57 4.99
CA ARG A 33 -13.89 13.06 5.19
C ARG A 33 -14.89 12.17 4.42
N PRO A 34 -16.20 12.29 4.68
CA PRO A 34 -17.20 11.63 3.86
C PRO A 34 -17.09 12.01 2.37
N GLY A 35 -17.25 11.00 1.53
CA GLY A 35 -17.19 11.15 0.07
C GLY A 35 -16.58 9.94 -0.64
N ARG A 36 -16.48 10.05 -1.96
CA ARG A 36 -15.87 9.04 -2.83
C ARG A 36 -14.43 9.42 -3.15
N TYR A 37 -13.54 8.44 -3.13
CA TYR A 37 -12.11 8.64 -3.34
C TYR A 37 -11.58 7.63 -4.35
N ARG A 38 -10.67 8.08 -5.21
CA ARG A 38 -9.81 7.22 -6.04
C ARG A 38 -8.44 7.16 -5.40
N LEU A 39 -7.98 5.94 -5.16
CA LEU A 39 -6.64 5.64 -4.68
C LEU A 39 -5.88 4.98 -5.82
N SER A 40 -4.72 5.53 -6.15
CA SER A 40 -3.82 4.98 -7.16
C SER A 40 -2.45 4.74 -6.55
N PHE A 41 -1.92 3.54 -6.76
CA PHE A 41 -0.65 3.08 -6.24
C PHE A 41 0.20 2.59 -7.39
N GLU A 42 1.50 2.87 -7.37
CA GLU A 42 2.45 2.07 -8.13
C GLU A 42 3.09 1.03 -7.23
N VAL A 43 2.97 -0.23 -7.63
CA VAL A 43 3.38 -1.37 -6.81
C VAL A 43 4.28 -2.32 -7.57
N ALA A 44 5.19 -2.94 -6.83
CA ALA A 44 6.01 -4.06 -7.28
C ALA A 44 6.17 -5.05 -6.13
N GLY A 45 6.55 -6.28 -6.45
CA GLY A 45 6.64 -7.36 -5.49
C GLY A 45 7.85 -8.26 -5.70
N VAL A 46 8.25 -8.93 -4.64
CA VAL A 46 9.16 -10.08 -4.66
C VAL A 46 8.36 -11.28 -4.14
N PRO A 47 8.08 -12.29 -4.99
CA PRO A 47 7.37 -13.49 -4.56
C PRO A 47 8.28 -14.40 -3.74
N ALA A 48 7.67 -15.22 -2.87
CA ALA A 48 8.35 -16.27 -2.11
C ALA A 48 7.42 -17.49 -1.98
N GLU A 49 7.98 -18.70 -2.04
CA GLU A 49 7.23 -19.97 -2.06
C GLU A 49 6.11 -20.03 -3.12
N GLY A 50 6.36 -19.43 -4.31
CA GLY A 50 5.40 -19.44 -5.41
C GLY A 50 4.24 -18.45 -5.28
N GLU A 51 4.15 -17.72 -4.16
CA GLU A 51 3.10 -16.75 -3.89
C GLU A 51 3.61 -15.30 -4.02
N TRP A 52 2.70 -14.41 -4.39
CA TRP A 52 2.98 -12.99 -4.58
C TRP A 52 2.51 -12.18 -3.37
N PRO A 53 3.17 -11.06 -3.05
CA PRO A 53 2.68 -10.15 -2.01
C PRO A 53 1.29 -9.62 -2.34
N ILE A 54 0.48 -9.40 -1.30
CA ILE A 54 -0.89 -8.91 -1.41
C ILE A 54 -0.95 -7.47 -0.91
N LEU A 55 -1.40 -6.56 -1.78
CA LEU A 55 -1.77 -5.20 -1.38
C LEU A 55 -3.14 -5.25 -0.70
N THR A 56 -3.23 -4.70 0.50
CA THR A 56 -4.48 -4.52 1.23
C THR A 56 -4.77 -3.05 1.46
N VAL A 57 -6.04 -2.67 1.38
CA VAL A 57 -6.50 -1.33 1.77
C VAL A 57 -7.68 -1.48 2.71
N HIS A 58 -7.57 -0.84 3.87
CA HIS A 58 -8.58 -0.86 4.93
C HIS A 58 -9.10 0.56 5.18
N LEU A 59 -10.39 0.69 5.43
CA LEU A 59 -11.03 1.94 5.87
C LEU A 59 -11.70 1.66 7.23
N ASP A 60 -11.17 2.25 8.31
CA ASP A 60 -11.54 1.93 9.70
C ASP A 60 -11.55 0.42 9.99
N GLY A 61 -10.51 -0.27 9.52
CA GLY A 61 -10.36 -1.72 9.68
C GLY A 61 -11.17 -2.56 8.69
N VAL A 62 -12.15 -2.00 7.98
CA VAL A 62 -12.92 -2.72 6.95
C VAL A 62 -12.07 -2.86 5.69
N LEU A 63 -11.84 -4.10 5.24
CA LEU A 63 -11.12 -4.41 4.00
C LEU A 63 -11.91 -3.88 2.78
N LYS A 64 -11.25 -3.04 1.98
CA LYS A 64 -11.80 -2.43 0.76
C LYS A 64 -11.11 -2.92 -0.52
N CYS A 65 -9.87 -3.37 -0.42
CA CYS A 65 -9.11 -3.96 -1.52
C CYS A 65 -8.18 -5.02 -0.99
N GLU A 66 -8.10 -6.14 -1.70
CA GLU A 66 -7.11 -7.19 -1.54
C GLU A 66 -6.68 -7.61 -2.95
N GLN A 67 -5.41 -7.36 -3.30
CA GLN A 67 -4.94 -7.62 -4.66
C GLN A 67 -3.50 -8.17 -4.69
N PRO A 68 -3.28 -9.34 -5.30
CA PRO A 68 -1.92 -9.85 -5.53
C PRO A 68 -1.13 -8.94 -6.48
N VAL A 69 0.09 -8.58 -6.08
CA VAL A 69 0.98 -7.72 -6.88
C VAL A 69 1.92 -8.58 -7.71
N LYS A 70 1.46 -8.95 -8.92
CA LYS A 70 2.20 -9.79 -9.88
C LYS A 70 3.13 -8.99 -10.81
N ALA A 71 3.76 -7.95 -10.28
CA ALA A 71 4.77 -7.17 -10.97
C ALA A 71 6.09 -7.34 -10.23
N ARG A 72 7.12 -7.90 -10.88
CA ARG A 72 8.41 -8.16 -10.23
C ARG A 72 9.22 -6.88 -10.11
N PHE A 73 9.68 -6.55 -8.90
CA PHE A 73 10.62 -5.44 -8.67
C PHE A 73 11.88 -5.60 -9.55
N PRO A 74 12.42 -4.53 -10.16
CA PRO A 74 12.08 -3.10 -9.99
C PRO A 74 10.99 -2.58 -10.96
N THR A 75 10.26 -3.45 -11.65
CA THR A 75 9.18 -3.06 -12.55
C THR A 75 7.89 -2.86 -11.76
N TYR A 76 7.30 -1.67 -11.86
CA TYR A 76 6.08 -1.30 -11.15
C TYR A 76 4.86 -1.39 -12.07
N THR A 77 3.74 -1.82 -11.52
CA THR A 77 2.41 -1.72 -12.13
C THR A 77 1.54 -0.75 -11.35
N ALA A 78 0.55 -0.15 -12.01
CA ALA A 78 -0.45 0.65 -11.34
C ALA A 78 -1.59 -0.24 -10.81
N ILE A 79 -2.05 0.06 -9.59
CA ILE A 79 -3.32 -0.42 -9.05
C ILE A 79 -4.15 0.82 -8.70
N THR A 80 -5.40 0.84 -9.17
CA THR A 80 -6.36 1.90 -8.87
C THR A 80 -7.61 1.30 -8.29
N ILE A 81 -8.07 1.85 -7.17
CA ILE A 81 -9.32 1.47 -6.51
C ILE A 81 -10.15 2.71 -6.21
N GLU A 82 -11.47 2.59 -6.31
CA GLU A 82 -12.39 3.60 -5.81
C GLU A 82 -13.00 3.10 -4.48
N ILE A 83 -13.03 3.96 -3.48
CA ILE A 83 -13.63 3.67 -2.19
C ILE A 83 -14.63 4.76 -1.79
N GLU A 84 -15.67 4.34 -1.08
CA GLU A 84 -16.66 5.23 -0.48
C GLU A 84 -16.45 5.30 1.04
N SER A 85 -16.40 6.53 1.54
CA SER A 85 -16.42 6.84 2.97
C SER A 85 -17.82 7.31 3.34
N ASP A 86 -18.67 6.37 3.74
CA ASP A 86 -20.07 6.65 4.07
C ASP A 86 -20.26 7.25 5.47
N ARG A 87 -21.11 8.28 5.53
CA ARG A 87 -21.68 9.02 6.68
C ARG A 87 -20.71 9.68 7.68
N ASP A 88 -20.96 10.98 7.86
CA ASP A 88 -20.79 11.93 8.98
C ASP A 88 -19.45 12.02 9.73
N GLU A 89 -18.51 11.11 9.55
CA GLU A 89 -17.25 11.09 10.30
C GLU A 89 -16.02 10.93 9.39
N CYS A 90 -14.88 11.42 9.88
CA CYS A 90 -13.59 11.17 9.25
C CYS A 90 -13.18 9.71 9.50
N LYS A 91 -12.78 9.00 8.45
CA LYS A 91 -12.35 7.60 8.51
C LYS A 91 -10.87 7.46 8.28
N ARG A 92 -10.21 6.56 8.98
CA ARG A 92 -8.78 6.26 8.80
C ARG A 92 -8.61 5.25 7.66
N LEU A 93 -8.02 5.71 6.56
CA LEU A 93 -7.49 4.82 5.52
C LEU A 93 -6.16 4.24 5.98
N VAL A 94 -5.98 2.93 5.82
CA VAL A 94 -4.67 2.30 5.89
C VAL A 94 -4.40 1.46 4.66
N VAL A 95 -3.22 1.65 4.09
CA VAL A 95 -2.65 0.81 3.03
C VAL A 95 -1.60 -0.09 3.68
N GLY A 96 -1.71 -1.39 3.46
CA GLY A 96 -0.88 -2.38 4.14
C GLY A 96 -0.51 -3.57 3.27
N PHE A 97 0.48 -4.30 3.76
CA PHE A 97 0.91 -5.61 3.30
C PHE A 97 1.26 -6.40 4.55
N ALA A 98 0.70 -7.61 4.68
CA ALA A 98 1.14 -8.56 5.69
C ALA A 98 2.30 -9.35 5.09
N ASN A 99 3.49 -9.21 5.69
CA ASN A 99 4.58 -10.11 5.34
C ASN A 99 4.36 -11.44 6.05
N ASP A 100 3.76 -12.37 5.36
CA ASP A 100 3.44 -13.70 5.88
C ASP A 100 4.56 -14.72 5.63
N PHE A 101 5.67 -14.32 4.99
CA PHE A 101 6.76 -15.24 4.68
C PHE A 101 8.15 -14.62 4.82
N TYR A 102 8.87 -15.11 5.84
CA TYR A 102 10.30 -14.91 6.02
C TYR A 102 10.98 -16.24 6.35
N ALA A 103 12.02 -16.60 5.59
CA ALA A 103 12.84 -17.78 5.85
C ALA A 103 14.31 -17.50 5.56
N VAL A 104 15.21 -18.27 6.18
CA VAL A 104 16.64 -18.27 5.86
C VAL A 104 17.01 -19.63 5.27
N VAL A 105 17.39 -19.65 3.99
CA VAL A 105 17.74 -20.86 3.25
C VAL A 105 19.20 -20.76 2.80
N ALA A 106 20.05 -21.68 3.25
CA ALA A 106 21.49 -21.70 2.94
C ALA A 106 22.19 -20.36 3.18
N GLY A 107 21.87 -19.69 4.29
CA GLY A 107 22.45 -18.39 4.67
C GLY A 107 21.91 -17.19 3.88
N ARG A 108 20.87 -17.37 3.06
CA ARG A 108 20.18 -16.29 2.34
C ARG A 108 18.77 -16.09 2.89
N SER A 109 18.39 -14.85 3.14
CA SER A 109 17.02 -14.51 3.50
C SER A 109 16.13 -14.56 2.25
N VAL A 110 15.09 -15.37 2.31
CA VAL A 110 13.98 -15.43 1.36
C VAL A 110 12.81 -14.74 2.02
N ASN A 111 12.31 -13.68 1.39
CA ASN A 111 11.31 -12.82 1.99
C ASN A 111 10.32 -12.36 0.91
N ARG A 112 9.03 -12.44 1.23
CA ARG A 112 7.98 -11.85 0.40
C ARG A 112 7.92 -10.35 0.71
N ASN A 113 8.05 -9.54 -0.32
CA ASN A 113 8.09 -8.09 -0.13
C ASN A 113 7.16 -7.36 -1.08
N LEU A 114 6.41 -6.40 -0.56
CA LEU A 114 5.69 -5.40 -1.34
C LEU A 114 6.49 -4.09 -1.38
N TYR A 115 6.66 -3.54 -2.57
CA TYR A 115 7.19 -2.20 -2.80
C TYR A 115 6.06 -1.31 -3.30
N LEU A 116 5.96 -0.12 -2.72
CA LEU A 116 4.92 0.85 -3.03
C LEU A 116 5.58 2.21 -3.30
N ARG A 117 5.16 2.89 -4.37
CA ARG A 117 5.55 4.26 -4.68
C ARG A 117 4.39 5.01 -5.31
N ARG A 118 4.52 6.34 -5.40
CA ARG A 118 3.54 7.24 -6.04
C ARG A 118 2.11 6.93 -5.61
N VAL A 119 1.83 7.13 -4.33
CA VAL A 119 0.47 7.01 -3.79
C VAL A 119 -0.26 8.31 -4.08
N ILE A 120 -1.35 8.20 -4.82
CA ILE A 120 -2.21 9.32 -5.18
C ILE A 120 -3.60 9.05 -4.60
N ILE A 121 -4.10 10.03 -3.88
CA ILE A 121 -5.45 10.03 -3.31
C ILE A 121 -6.18 11.22 -3.90
N GLU A 122 -7.27 10.96 -4.62
CA GLU A 122 -8.09 11.96 -5.27
C GLU A 122 -9.54 11.84 -4.76
N ARG A 123 -10.10 12.94 -4.25
CA ARG A 123 -11.54 13.00 -3.96
C ARG A 123 -12.30 13.14 -5.27
N LEU A 124 -13.28 12.29 -5.49
CA LEU A 124 -14.12 12.30 -6.68
C LEU A 124 -15.35 13.21 -6.50
N PRO A 125 -15.98 13.65 -7.61
CA PRO A 125 -17.23 14.42 -7.58
C PRO A 125 -18.36 13.70 -6.85
#